data_AF-A0A3D8IRE5-F1
#
_entry.id   AF-A0A3D8IRE5-F1
#
_cell.length_a   1.000
_cell.length_b   1.000
_cell.length_c   1.000
_cell.angle_alpha   90.00
_cell.angle_beta   90.00
_cell.angle_gamma   90.00
#
_symmetry.space_group_name_H-M   'P 1'
#
loop_
_entity.id
_entity.type
_entity.pdbx_description
1 polymer ?
#
loop_
_entity_poly.entity_id
_entity_poly.type
_entity_poly.pdbx_seq_one_letter_code
_entity_poly.pdbx_strand_id
1 'polypeptide(L)'
;MLETHTKEIVKSTVPLLKEYGEDITKVFYRELFSRYPEVKGMFDMEKQKSGQQPKALAMAILNAAKNIDNLEKIRPSVESIGKIHVGLHVLPEHYPLVGECLLIAIKEVLQDAASDEVIEAWGKAYGAIADFYINIEAKIYQNT
;
A
#
# COMPACT_ATOMS: atom_id res chain seq x y z
N MET A 1 14.67 -2.48 10.92
CA MET A 1 15.30 -2.06 9.65
C MET A 1 15.17 -3.22 8.68
N LEU A 2 14.71 -3.00 7.45
CA LEU A 2 14.54 -4.09 6.47
C LEU A 2 15.90 -4.68 6.06
N GLU A 3 15.97 -6.00 5.98
CA GLU A 3 17.15 -6.74 5.50
C GLU A 3 17.45 -6.39 4.04
N THR A 4 18.74 -6.40 3.67
CA THR A 4 19.19 -6.09 2.30
C THR A 4 18.52 -6.99 1.26
N HIS A 5 18.49 -8.30 1.53
CA HIS A 5 17.86 -9.30 0.65
C HIS A 5 16.38 -9.01 0.40
N THR A 6 15.62 -8.66 1.45
CA THR A 6 14.19 -8.26 1.31
C THR A 6 14.04 -7.05 0.39
N LYS A 7 14.89 -6.04 0.52
CA LYS A 7 14.83 -4.84 -0.34
C LYS A 7 15.18 -5.16 -1.79
N GLU A 8 16.12 -6.07 -2.02
CA GLU A 8 16.52 -6.52 -3.37
C GLU A 8 15.36 -7.24 -4.06
N ILE A 9 14.68 -8.16 -3.37
CA ILE A 9 13.50 -8.86 -3.89
C ILE A 9 12.40 -7.85 -4.26
N VAL A 10 12.07 -6.93 -3.35
CA VAL A 10 11.06 -5.90 -3.59
C VAL A 10 11.42 -5.06 -4.82
N LYS A 11 12.66 -4.56 -4.91
CA LYS A 11 13.10 -3.76 -6.06
C LYS A 11 13.07 -4.54 -7.37
N SER A 12 13.48 -5.82 -7.36
CA SER A 12 13.49 -6.67 -8.54
C SER A 12 12.08 -6.95 -9.09
N THR A 13 11.07 -6.91 -8.22
CA THR A 13 9.66 -7.16 -8.57
C THR A 13 8.85 -5.90 -8.84
N VAL A 14 9.39 -4.69 -8.57
CA VAL A 14 8.76 -3.40 -8.94
C VAL A 14 8.34 -3.31 -10.41
N PRO A 15 9.13 -3.77 -11.41
CA PRO A 15 8.69 -3.74 -12.80
C PRO A 15 7.40 -4.53 -13.04
N LEU A 16 7.24 -5.70 -12.41
CA LEU A 16 6.03 -6.52 -12.50
C LEU A 16 4.83 -5.79 -11.90
N LEU A 17 4.98 -5.15 -10.73
CA LEU A 17 3.91 -4.34 -10.16
C LEU A 17 3.54 -3.12 -11.02
N LYS A 18 4.49 -2.58 -11.79
CA LYS A 18 4.20 -1.49 -12.73
C LYS A 18 3.39 -2.00 -13.92
N GLU A 19 3.70 -3.20 -14.41
CA GLU A 19 3.00 -3.85 -15.52
C GLU A 19 1.59 -4.30 -15.13
N TYR A 20 1.46 -4.96 -13.97
CA TYR A 20 0.21 -5.57 -13.49
C TYR A 20 -0.54 -4.71 -12.46
N GLY A 21 -0.13 -3.46 -12.25
CA GLY A 21 -0.64 -2.61 -11.16
C GLY A 21 -2.15 -2.35 -11.20
N GLU A 22 -2.74 -2.24 -12.39
CA GLU A 22 -4.19 -2.09 -12.53
C GLU A 22 -4.94 -3.36 -12.11
N ASP A 23 -4.43 -4.54 -12.46
CA ASP A 23 -5.09 -5.81 -12.11
C ASP A 23 -4.91 -6.13 -10.62
N ILE A 24 -3.72 -5.86 -10.07
CA ILE A 24 -3.46 -5.95 -8.62
C ILE A 24 -4.43 -5.05 -7.86
N THR A 25 -4.63 -3.81 -8.31
CA THR A 25 -5.53 -2.89 -7.60
C THR A 25 -7.01 -3.27 -7.74
N LYS A 26 -7.45 -3.82 -8.87
CA LYS A 26 -8.81 -4.40 -9.00
C LYS A 26 -9.05 -5.53 -8.00
N VAL A 27 -8.11 -6.49 -7.94
CA VAL A 27 -8.20 -7.62 -7.01
C VAL A 27 -8.14 -7.11 -5.56
N PHE A 28 -7.24 -6.18 -5.26
CA PHE A 28 -7.13 -5.56 -3.95
C PHE A 28 -8.45 -4.97 -3.46
N TYR A 29 -9.12 -4.13 -4.26
CA TYR A 29 -10.39 -3.52 -3.83
C TYR A 29 -11.54 -4.52 -3.74
N ARG A 30 -11.54 -5.54 -4.62
CA ARG A 30 -12.50 -6.65 -4.52
C ARG A 30 -12.33 -7.37 -3.18
N GLU A 31 -11.10 -7.73 -2.80
CA GLU A 31 -10.81 -8.40 -1.53
C GLU A 31 -11.12 -7.48 -0.34
N LEU A 32 -10.67 -6.23 -0.38
CA LEU A 32 -10.86 -5.27 0.71
C LEU A 32 -12.35 -5.06 1.02
N PHE A 33 -13.17 -4.77 0.01
CA PHE A 33 -14.59 -4.50 0.23
C PHE A 33 -15.43 -5.75 0.48
N SER A 34 -14.92 -6.93 0.12
CA SER A 34 -15.57 -8.21 0.43
C SER A 34 -15.31 -8.63 1.88
N ARG A 35 -14.05 -8.54 2.33
CA ARG A 35 -13.61 -8.95 3.67
C ARG A 35 -13.95 -7.92 4.74
N TYR A 36 -13.79 -6.64 4.39
CA TYR A 36 -13.89 -5.50 5.29
C TYR A 36 -14.90 -4.47 4.75
N PRO A 37 -16.20 -4.84 4.61
CA PRO A 37 -17.22 -3.93 4.08
C PRO A 37 -17.35 -2.62 4.89
N GLU A 38 -16.97 -2.62 6.16
CA GLU A 38 -16.96 -1.46 7.06
C GLU A 38 -16.02 -0.34 6.59
N VAL A 39 -14.89 -0.66 5.95
CA VAL A 39 -13.96 0.38 5.48
C VAL A 39 -14.44 1.04 4.18
N LYS A 40 -15.45 0.48 3.51
CA LYS A 40 -15.95 1.00 2.22
C LYS A 40 -16.41 2.46 2.32
N GLY A 41 -16.97 2.86 3.46
CA GLY A 41 -17.41 4.23 3.71
C GLY A 41 -16.27 5.26 3.76
N MET A 42 -15.03 4.81 3.91
CA MET A 42 -13.83 5.67 3.94
C MET A 42 -13.29 6.00 2.56
N PHE A 43 -13.81 5.38 1.49
CA PHE A 43 -13.32 5.55 0.13
C PHE A 43 -14.27 6.37 -0.74
N ASP A 44 -13.70 7.09 -1.71
CA ASP A 44 -14.46 7.85 -2.69
C ASP A 44 -14.91 6.92 -3.82
N MET A 45 -16.18 6.52 -3.76
CA MET A 45 -16.74 5.54 -4.70
C MET A 45 -16.84 6.05 -6.14
N GLU A 46 -16.86 7.37 -6.37
CA GLU A 46 -16.81 7.93 -7.74
C GLU A 46 -15.38 7.85 -8.31
N LYS A 47 -14.37 8.13 -7.48
CA LYS A 47 -12.96 7.89 -7.85
C LYS A 47 -12.63 6.42 -8.00
N GLN A 48 -13.33 5.55 -7.29
CA GLN A 48 -13.23 4.11 -7.48
C GLN A 48 -13.80 3.71 -8.86
N LYS A 49 -15.03 4.10 -9.19
CA LYS A 49 -15.64 3.81 -10.50
C LYS A 49 -14.81 4.33 -11.68
N SER A 50 -14.21 5.50 -11.54
CA SER A 50 -13.35 6.11 -12.58
C SER A 50 -11.93 5.54 -12.63
N GLY A 51 -11.53 4.67 -11.71
CA GLY A 51 -10.19 4.07 -11.67
C GLY A 51 -9.08 4.99 -11.13
N GLN A 52 -9.41 6.24 -10.76
CA GLN A 52 -8.44 7.20 -10.22
C GLN A 52 -7.85 6.72 -8.89
N GLN A 53 -8.68 6.16 -8.00
CA GLN A 53 -8.24 5.69 -6.69
C GLN A 53 -7.35 4.42 -6.76
N PRO A 54 -7.69 3.39 -7.54
CA PRO A 54 -6.76 2.32 -7.92
C PRO A 54 -5.41 2.80 -8.40
N LYS A 55 -5.40 3.71 -9.37
CA LYS A 55 -4.15 4.24 -9.93
C LYS A 55 -3.32 4.97 -8.88
N ALA A 56 -3.96 5.77 -8.02
CA ALA A 56 -3.28 6.48 -6.93
C ALA A 56 -2.62 5.53 -5.93
N LEU A 57 -3.33 4.46 -5.53
CA LEU A 57 -2.78 3.45 -4.61
C LEU A 57 -1.58 2.72 -5.23
N ALA A 58 -1.69 2.28 -6.49
CA ALA A 58 -0.58 1.64 -7.20
C ALA A 58 0.65 2.56 -7.26
N MET A 59 0.45 3.85 -7.58
CA MET A 59 1.54 4.82 -7.62
C MET A 59 2.19 5.04 -6.25
N ALA A 60 1.41 5.10 -5.16
CA ALA A 60 1.92 5.25 -3.81
C ALA A 60 2.80 4.06 -3.40
N ILE A 61 2.33 2.83 -3.63
CA ILE A 61 3.08 1.59 -3.34
C ILE A 61 4.35 1.53 -4.19
N LEU A 62 4.27 1.80 -5.49
CA LEU A 62 5.44 1.82 -6.38
C LEU A 62 6.47 2.87 -5.97
N ASN A 63 6.03 4.06 -5.54
CA ASN A 63 6.93 5.12 -5.09
C ASN A 63 7.63 4.73 -3.79
N ALA A 64 6.90 4.12 -2.85
CA ALA A 64 7.46 3.64 -1.59
C ALA A 64 8.45 2.48 -1.82
N ALA A 65 8.11 1.51 -2.65
CA ALA A 65 8.98 0.38 -3.00
C ALA A 65 10.29 0.85 -3.67
N LYS A 66 10.23 1.83 -4.57
CA LYS A 66 11.43 2.43 -5.19
C LYS A 66 12.33 3.15 -4.19
N ASN A 67 11.75 3.69 -3.11
CA ASN A 67 12.46 4.42 -2.07
C ASN A 67 12.60 3.60 -0.78
N ILE A 68 12.49 2.27 -0.83
CA ILE A 68 12.48 1.40 0.35
C ILE A 68 13.80 1.43 1.16
N ASP A 69 14.90 1.90 0.54
CA ASP A 69 16.16 2.15 1.25
C ASP A 69 16.09 3.38 2.14
N ASN A 70 15.28 4.37 1.76
CA ASN A 70 15.18 5.66 2.41
C ASN A 70 13.80 6.30 2.15
N LEU A 71 12.82 5.91 2.96
CA LEU A 71 11.44 6.43 2.89
C LEU A 71 11.35 7.94 3.20
N GLU A 72 12.36 8.53 3.87
CA GLU A 72 12.40 9.97 4.12
C GLU A 72 12.38 10.79 2.81
N LYS A 73 12.88 10.23 1.71
CA LYS A 73 12.84 10.89 0.40
C LYS A 73 11.42 11.17 -0.10
N ILE A 74 10.45 10.37 0.36
CA ILE A 74 9.04 10.53 -0.02
C ILE A 74 8.21 11.19 1.09
N ARG A 75 8.84 11.63 2.19
CA ARG A 75 8.15 12.28 3.32
C ARG A 75 7.16 13.37 2.88
N PRO A 76 7.50 14.33 2.00
CA PRO A 76 6.55 15.39 1.62
C PRO A 76 5.28 14.84 0.95
N SER A 77 5.42 13.79 0.13
CA SER A 77 4.27 13.13 -0.49
C SER A 77 3.44 12.37 0.55
N VAL A 78 4.10 11.69 1.49
CA VAL A 78 3.41 10.97 2.57
C VAL A 78 2.70 11.92 3.52
N GLU A 79 3.25 13.10 3.84
CA GLU A 79 2.57 14.12 4.65
C GLU A 79 1.31 14.67 3.95
N SER A 80 1.37 14.85 2.63
CA SER A 80 0.20 15.26 1.84
C SER A 80 -0.92 14.20 1.90
N ILE A 81 -0.56 12.91 1.73
CA ILE A 81 -1.51 11.80 1.83
C ILE A 81 -2.01 11.63 3.27
N GLY A 82 -1.13 11.77 4.26
CA GLY A 82 -1.44 11.66 5.68
C GLY A 82 -2.51 12.66 6.12
N LYS A 83 -2.53 13.89 5.57
CA LYS A 83 -3.62 14.85 5.81
C LYS A 83 -4.98 14.35 5.29
N ILE A 84 -4.99 13.67 4.14
CA ILE A 84 -6.20 13.05 3.59
C ILE A 84 -6.63 11.90 4.48
N HIS A 85 -5.70 11.03 4.88
CA HIS A 85 -5.96 9.92 5.80
C HIS A 85 -6.54 10.37 7.14
N VAL A 86 -5.95 11.40 7.76
CA VAL A 86 -6.47 12.00 9.00
C VAL A 86 -7.88 12.57 8.79
N GLY A 87 -8.12 13.28 7.69
CA GLY A 87 -9.44 13.80 7.34
C GLY A 87 -10.50 12.72 7.08
N LEU A 88 -10.08 11.49 6.76
CA LEU A 88 -10.93 10.31 6.58
C LEU A 88 -10.95 9.40 7.81
N HIS A 89 -10.39 9.83 8.94
CA HIS A 89 -10.31 9.05 10.18
C HIS A 89 -9.61 7.69 10.01
N VAL A 90 -8.57 7.63 9.17
CA VAL A 90 -7.73 6.42 9.06
C VAL A 90 -6.94 6.23 10.35
N LEU A 91 -7.03 5.04 10.93
CA LEU A 91 -6.37 4.61 12.15
C LEU A 91 -5.32 3.52 11.86
N PRO A 92 -4.35 3.30 12.76
CA PRO A 92 -3.34 2.25 12.62
C PRO A 92 -3.93 0.85 12.36
N GLU A 93 -5.10 0.55 12.94
CA GLU A 93 -5.82 -0.72 12.79
C GLU A 93 -6.36 -0.99 11.37
N HIS A 94 -6.46 0.04 10.51
CA HIS A 94 -6.85 -0.16 9.11
C HIS A 94 -5.70 -0.66 8.24
N TYR A 95 -4.44 -0.43 8.61
CA TYR A 95 -3.28 -0.82 7.81
C TYR A 95 -3.14 -2.33 7.65
N PRO A 96 -3.29 -3.17 8.70
CA PRO A 96 -3.30 -4.62 8.53
C PRO A 96 -4.30 -5.13 7.50
N LEU A 97 -5.49 -4.52 7.42
CA LEU A 97 -6.55 -4.89 6.47
C LEU A 97 -6.09 -4.65 5.02
N VAL A 98 -5.50 -3.49 4.78
CA VAL A 98 -4.94 -3.12 3.48
C VAL A 98 -3.76 -4.03 3.11
N GLY A 99 -2.88 -4.31 4.08
CA GLY A 99 -1.72 -5.19 3.87
C GLY A 99 -2.12 -6.60 3.45
N GLU A 100 -3.08 -7.21 4.16
CA GLU A 100 -3.59 -8.55 3.82
C GLU A 100 -4.14 -8.58 2.39
N CYS A 101 -5.08 -7.68 2.07
CA CYS A 101 -5.72 -7.67 0.76
C CYS A 101 -4.73 -7.36 -0.37
N LEU A 102 -3.70 -6.55 -0.11
CA LEU A 102 -2.66 -6.25 -1.09
C LEU A 102 -1.81 -7.50 -1.39
N LEU A 103 -1.40 -8.25 -0.36
CA LEU A 103 -0.59 -9.46 -0.54
C LEU A 103 -1.38 -10.56 -1.26
N ILE A 104 -2.68 -10.70 -0.94
CA ILE A 104 -3.59 -11.60 -1.68
C ILE A 104 -3.64 -11.19 -3.15
N ALA A 105 -3.80 -9.90 -3.44
CA ALA A 105 -3.88 -9.40 -4.80
C ALA A 105 -2.58 -9.62 -5.60
N ILE A 106 -1.42 -9.38 -4.97
CA ILE A 106 -0.12 -9.65 -5.60
C ILE A 106 0.01 -11.15 -5.91
N LYS A 107 -0.35 -12.03 -4.96
CA LYS A 107 -0.28 -13.48 -5.16
C LYS A 107 -1.21 -13.96 -6.27
N GLU A 108 -2.44 -13.47 -6.31
CA GLU A 108 -3.44 -13.86 -7.33
C GLU A 108 -3.02 -13.42 -8.74
N VAL A 109 -2.50 -12.19 -8.88
CA VAL A 109 -2.19 -11.63 -10.19
C VAL A 109 -0.86 -12.13 -10.73
N LEU A 110 0.16 -12.22 -9.89
CA LEU A 110 1.51 -12.64 -10.32
C LEU A 110 1.69 -14.15 -10.35
N GLN A 111 0.83 -14.93 -9.67
CA GLN A 111 0.84 -16.40 -9.68
C GLN A 111 2.24 -16.96 -9.42
N ASP A 112 2.82 -17.69 -10.39
CA ASP A 112 4.15 -18.29 -10.30
C ASP A 112 5.28 -17.27 -10.06
N ALA A 113 5.09 -16.00 -10.45
CA ALA A 113 6.04 -14.92 -10.19
C ALA A 113 5.95 -14.35 -8.76
N ALA A 114 4.91 -14.68 -8.01
CA ALA A 114 4.77 -14.38 -6.58
C ALA A 114 5.08 -15.61 -5.72
N SER A 115 6.36 -16.03 -5.75
CA SER A 115 6.85 -17.06 -4.83
C SER A 115 6.60 -16.67 -3.36
N ASP A 116 6.61 -17.64 -2.46
CA ASP A 116 6.39 -17.37 -1.04
C ASP A 116 7.43 -16.38 -0.47
N GLU A 117 8.67 -16.43 -0.98
CA GLU A 117 9.73 -15.48 -0.64
C GLU A 117 9.43 -14.05 -1.12
N VAL A 118 8.86 -13.91 -2.33
CA VAL A 118 8.40 -12.61 -2.84
C VAL A 118 7.28 -12.05 -1.97
N ILE A 119 6.29 -12.88 -1.63
CA ILE A 119 5.17 -12.47 -0.77
C ILE A 119 5.64 -12.09 0.64
N GLU A 120 6.57 -12.84 1.22
CA GLU A 120 7.16 -12.51 2.52
C GLU A 120 7.91 -11.17 2.46
N ALA A 121 8.72 -10.95 1.42
CA ALA A 121 9.46 -9.71 1.22
C ALA A 121 8.52 -8.50 1.08
N TRP A 122 7.43 -8.66 0.32
CA TRP A 122 6.40 -7.63 0.19
C TRP A 122 5.64 -7.38 1.49
N GLY A 123 5.38 -8.42 2.30
CA GLY A 123 4.77 -8.26 3.62
C GLY A 123 5.64 -7.43 4.57
N LYS A 124 6.94 -7.73 4.62
CA LYS A 124 7.93 -6.95 5.39
C LYS A 124 8.01 -5.50 4.88
N ALA A 125 8.07 -5.31 3.57
CA ALA A 125 8.12 -3.99 2.96
C ALA A 125 6.87 -3.16 3.24
N TYR A 126 5.68 -3.76 3.11
CA TYR A 126 4.42 -3.13 3.46
C TYR A 126 4.40 -2.69 4.91
N GLY A 127 4.82 -3.54 5.85
CA GLY A 127 4.90 -3.18 7.27
C GLY A 127 5.77 -1.95 7.51
N ALA A 128 6.97 -1.90 6.90
CA ALA A 128 7.86 -0.74 7.03
C ALA A 128 7.26 0.55 6.44
N ILE A 129 6.50 0.44 5.34
CA ILE A 129 5.81 1.58 4.73
C ILE A 129 4.63 2.03 5.60
N ALA A 130 3.83 1.09 6.11
CA ALA A 130 2.71 1.35 7.00
C ALA A 130 3.18 2.06 8.26
N ASP A 131 4.23 1.57 8.93
CA ASP A 131 4.83 2.21 10.11
C ASP A 131 5.26 3.65 9.81
N PHE A 132 5.81 3.92 8.63
CA PHE A 132 6.22 5.26 8.23
C PHE A 132 5.02 6.21 8.09
N TYR A 133 3.94 5.75 7.45
CA TYR A 133 2.70 6.52 7.33
C TYR A 133 2.04 6.76 8.70
N ILE A 134 1.89 5.71 9.51
CA ILE A 134 1.29 5.76 10.86
C ILE A 134 2.02 6.79 11.73
N ASN A 135 3.36 6.80 11.70
CA ASN A 135 4.15 7.75 12.48
C ASN A 135 3.98 9.20 12.02
N ILE A 136 3.74 9.43 10.73
CA ILE A 136 3.47 10.76 10.17
C ILE A 136 2.05 11.20 10.55
N GLU A 137 1.06 10.33 10.37
CA GLU A 137 -0.35 10.59 10.68
C GLU A 137 -0.56 10.85 12.16
N ALA A 138 0.11 10.10 13.05
CA ALA A 138 0.06 10.34 14.49
C ALA A 138 0.46 11.78 14.85
N LYS A 139 1.47 12.35 14.17
CA LYS A 139 1.89 13.74 14.36
C LYS A 139 0.86 14.73 13.80
N ILE A 140 0.19 14.39 12.71
CA ILE A 140 -0.86 15.23 12.13
C ILE A 140 -2.09 15.27 13.07
N TYR A 141 -2.51 14.11 13.58
CA TYR A 141 -3.59 14.02 14.59
C TYR A 141 -3.29 14.83 15.85
N GLN A 142 -2.05 14.85 16.34
CA GLN A 142 -1.67 15.66 17.52
C GLN A 142 -1.75 17.17 17.28
N ASN A 143 -1.73 17.61 16.01
CA ASN A 143 -1.75 19.02 15.63
C ASN A 143 -3.13 19.49 15.12
N THR A 144 -4.15 18.63 15.20
CA THR A 144 -5.54 18.90 14.78
C THR A 144 -6.42 18.99 16.01
#